data_AF-A0A954FWA5-F1
#
_entry.id   AF-A0A954FWA5-F1
#
_cell.length_a   1.000
_cell.length_b   1.000
_cell.length_c   1.000
_cell.angle_alpha   90.00
_cell.angle_beta   90.00
_cell.angle_gamma   90.00
#
_symmetry.space_group_name_H-M   'P 1'
#
loop_
_entity.id
_entity.type
_entity.pdbx_description
1 polymer ?
#
loop_
_entity_poly.entity_id
_entity_poly.type
_entity_poly.pdbx_seq_one_letter_code
_entity_poly.pdbx_strand_id
1 'polypeptide(L)'
;MVLTPFSVPLSGWREVRVRDQRTKVDWAIEMERLLTTRYRSARKVIVVCDNLNTHTKGAFYEAFPAEKARSLVRQIEFRYTPIHGSWLNIAENELSTMTRQCITGRRFESIRRLRAETQAWSKDSNRKQRGVDWQFKVQDARMKLKSLYPKIKT
;
A
#
# COMPACT_ATOMS: atom_id res chain seq x y z
N MET A 1 -7.80 14.77 6.70
CA MET A 1 -6.66 14.34 5.85
C MET A 1 -6.34 12.88 6.09
N VAL A 2 -5.90 12.20 5.05
CA VAL A 2 -5.61 10.76 5.03
C VAL A 2 -4.26 10.56 4.37
N LEU A 3 -3.47 9.66 4.95
CA LEU A 3 -2.17 9.23 4.45
C LEU A 3 -2.31 7.84 3.84
N THR A 4 -1.88 7.68 2.60
CA THR A 4 -1.88 6.39 1.90
C THR A 4 -0.44 6.01 1.58
N PRO A 5 0.14 5.07 2.34
CA PRO A 5 1.48 4.55 2.08
C PRO A 5 1.47 3.52 0.93
N PHE A 6 2.47 3.61 0.06
CA PHE A 6 2.80 2.59 -0.93
C PHE A 6 4.24 2.17 -0.72
N SER A 7 4.52 0.86 -0.83
CA SER A 7 5.88 0.36 -0.70
C SER A 7 6.13 -0.82 -1.63
N VAL A 8 7.37 -0.93 -2.09
CA VAL A 8 7.93 -2.14 -2.72
C VAL A 8 9.20 -2.49 -1.95
N PRO A 9 9.06 -3.35 -0.92
CA PRO A 9 10.11 -3.63 0.04
C PRO A 9 11.39 -4.14 -0.61
N LEU A 10 11.26 -5.05 -1.58
CA LEU A 10 12.39 -5.65 -2.30
C LEU A 10 13.23 -4.63 -3.09
N SER A 11 12.61 -3.54 -3.54
CA SER A 11 13.30 -2.48 -4.30
C SER A 11 13.65 -1.27 -3.44
N GLY A 12 13.39 -1.33 -2.12
CA GLY A 12 13.57 -0.19 -1.22
C GLY A 12 12.83 1.06 -1.72
N TRP A 13 11.61 0.90 -2.24
CA TRP A 13 10.83 2.03 -2.73
C TRP A 13 9.60 2.27 -1.86
N ARG A 14 9.32 3.53 -1.57
CA ARG A 14 8.11 3.97 -0.86
C ARG A 14 7.62 5.32 -1.33
N GLU A 15 6.34 5.56 -1.14
CA GLU A 15 5.71 6.86 -1.35
C GLU A 15 4.53 7.01 -0.40
N VAL A 16 4.34 8.21 0.17
CA VAL A 16 3.14 8.52 0.95
C VAL A 16 2.34 9.58 0.21
N ARG A 17 1.06 9.30 -0.02
CA ARG A 17 0.11 10.22 -0.65
C ARG A 17 -0.81 10.82 0.40
N VAL A 18 -1.02 12.13 0.33
CA VAL A 18 -1.86 12.86 1.28
C VAL A 18 -3.10 13.40 0.57
N ARG A 19 -4.27 12.99 1.02
CA ARG A 19 -5.59 13.43 0.52
C ARG A 19 -6.41 14.01 1.66
N ASP A 20 -7.45 14.77 1.35
CA ASP A 20 -8.34 15.33 2.38
C ASP A 20 -9.19 14.23 3.02
N GLN A 21 -9.64 13.29 2.20
CA GLN A 21 -10.49 12.15 2.56
C GLN A 21 -9.97 10.83 1.96
N ARG A 22 -10.57 9.72 2.41
CA ARG A 22 -10.31 8.38 1.88
C ARG A 22 -11.55 7.87 1.17
N THR A 23 -11.50 7.80 -0.15
CA THR A 23 -12.59 7.23 -0.97
C THR A 23 -12.08 6.09 -1.84
N LYS A 24 -13.01 5.26 -2.35
CA LYS A 24 -12.72 4.25 -3.38
C LYS A 24 -12.07 4.89 -4.62
N VAL A 25 -12.65 6.01 -5.05
CA VAL A 25 -12.19 6.76 -6.22
C VAL A 25 -10.77 7.31 -6.01
N ASP A 26 -10.49 7.93 -4.87
CA ASP A 26 -9.13 8.41 -4.55
C ASP A 26 -8.11 7.28 -4.60
N TRP A 27 -8.44 6.12 -4.03
CA TRP A 27 -7.54 4.97 -4.05
C TRP A 27 -7.33 4.43 -5.47
N ALA A 28 -8.40 4.30 -6.27
CA ALA A 28 -8.30 3.86 -7.66
C ALA A 28 -7.47 4.81 -8.53
N ILE A 29 -7.55 6.12 -8.29
CA ILE A 29 -6.71 7.14 -8.95
C ILE A 29 -5.24 6.96 -8.58
N GLU A 30 -4.91 6.71 -7.31
CA GLU A 30 -3.52 6.47 -6.92
C GLU A 30 -2.97 5.16 -7.51
N MET A 31 -3.78 4.11 -7.58
CA MET A 31 -3.41 2.86 -8.23
C MET A 31 -3.20 3.05 -9.74
N GLU A 32 -4.10 3.75 -10.42
CA GLU A 32 -3.96 4.06 -11.85
C GLU A 32 -2.68 4.83 -12.14
N ARG A 33 -2.35 5.83 -11.33
CA ARG A 33 -1.09 6.57 -11.45
C ARG A 33 0.10 5.63 -11.35
N LEU A 34 0.14 4.74 -10.37
CA LEU A 34 1.28 3.81 -10.21
C LEU A 34 1.39 2.83 -11.38
N LEU A 35 0.26 2.31 -11.87
CA LEU A 35 0.19 1.37 -12.98
C LEU A 35 0.56 1.98 -14.32
N THR A 36 0.20 3.25 -14.54
CA THR A 36 0.47 3.97 -15.79
C THR A 36 1.84 4.66 -15.81
N THR A 37 2.48 4.80 -14.64
CA THR A 37 3.83 5.39 -14.51
C THR A 37 4.86 4.33 -14.14
N ARG A 38 5.14 4.15 -12.84
CA ARG A 38 6.22 3.30 -12.32
C ARG A 38 6.13 1.85 -12.78
N TYR A 39 4.91 1.32 -12.93
CA TYR A 39 4.68 -0.07 -13.31
C TYR A 39 4.09 -0.22 -14.72
N ARG A 40 4.25 0.79 -15.59
CA ARG A 40 3.70 0.79 -16.95
C ARG A 40 4.14 -0.43 -17.78
N SER A 41 5.40 -0.83 -17.62
CA SER A 41 5.98 -1.99 -18.33
C SER A 41 5.70 -3.33 -17.65
N ALA A 42 5.12 -3.34 -16.44
CA ALA A 42 4.86 -4.57 -15.72
C ALA A 42 3.66 -5.30 -16.32
N ARG A 43 3.87 -6.55 -16.78
CA ARG A 43 2.76 -7.40 -17.24
C ARG A 43 1.71 -7.64 -16.15
N LYS A 44 2.16 -7.75 -14.90
CA LYS A 44 1.33 -7.95 -13.72
C LYS A 44 1.94 -7.24 -12.52
N VAL A 45 1.10 -6.61 -11.69
CA VAL A 45 1.48 -6.00 -10.41
C VAL A 45 0.74 -6.72 -9.30
N ILE A 46 1.48 -7.34 -8.39
CA ILE A 46 0.92 -7.95 -7.19
C ILE A 46 0.76 -6.85 -6.15
N VAL A 47 -0.49 -6.62 -5.74
CA VAL A 47 -0.85 -5.60 -4.75
C VAL A 47 -1.24 -6.33 -3.47
N VAL A 48 -0.39 -6.20 -2.46
CA VAL A 48 -0.68 -6.67 -1.10
C VAL A 48 -1.36 -5.54 -0.34
N CYS A 49 -2.55 -5.78 0.19
CA CYS A 49 -3.30 -4.78 0.93
C CYS A 49 -4.18 -5.43 2.01
N ASP A 50 -4.62 -4.62 2.98
CA ASP A 50 -5.61 -5.04 3.96
C ASP A 50 -7.03 -5.14 3.33
N ASN A 51 -8.00 -5.59 4.13
CA ASN A 51 -9.38 -5.81 3.71
C ASN A 51 -10.24 -4.54 3.80
N LEU A 52 -9.66 -3.37 3.58
CA LEU A 52 -10.40 -2.11 3.61
C LEU A 52 -11.45 -2.08 2.49
N ASN A 53 -12.64 -1.53 2.77
CA ASN A 53 -13.75 -1.43 1.82
C ASN A 53 -13.43 -0.64 0.53
N THR A 54 -12.33 0.12 0.52
CA THR A 54 -11.85 0.85 -0.66
C THR A 54 -10.98 -0.01 -1.58
N HIS A 55 -10.32 -1.05 -1.07
CA HIS A 55 -9.36 -1.88 -1.78
C HIS A 55 -10.06 -2.96 -2.62
N THR A 56 -10.90 -2.55 -3.56
CA THR A 56 -11.71 -3.48 -4.36
C THR A 56 -11.56 -3.22 -5.84
N LYS A 57 -11.75 -4.26 -6.65
CA LYS A 57 -11.84 -4.10 -8.12
C LYS A 57 -12.97 -3.13 -8.52
N GLY A 58 -14.07 -3.13 -7.77
CA GLY A 58 -15.20 -2.22 -7.99
C GLY A 58 -14.83 -0.74 -7.93
N ALA A 59 -13.84 -0.37 -7.11
CA ALA A 59 -13.35 1.00 -7.03
C ALA A 59 -12.84 1.54 -8.38
N PHE A 60 -12.26 0.69 -9.23
CA PHE A 60 -11.82 1.09 -10.57
C PHE A 60 -12.99 1.36 -11.51
N TYR A 61 -14.06 0.57 -11.42
CA TYR A 61 -15.27 0.75 -12.23
C TYR A 61 -16.11 1.94 -11.76
N GLU A 62 -16.00 2.30 -10.49
CA GLU A 62 -16.58 3.54 -9.94
C GLU A 62 -15.80 4.77 -10.42
N ALA A 63 -14.47 4.67 -10.56
CA ALA A 63 -13.61 5.80 -10.89
C ALA A 63 -13.39 6.02 -12.40
N PHE A 64 -13.52 4.99 -13.24
CA PHE A 64 -13.13 5.04 -14.65
C PHE A 64 -14.15 4.38 -15.58
N PRO A 65 -14.17 4.75 -16.88
CA PRO A 65 -14.91 4.01 -17.89
C PRO A 65 -14.56 2.53 -17.89
N ALA A 66 -15.54 1.67 -18.19
CA ALA A 66 -15.44 0.22 -18.02
C ALA A 66 -14.23 -0.41 -18.74
N GLU A 67 -13.89 0.07 -19.94
CA GLU A 67 -12.71 -0.39 -20.69
C GLU A 67 -11.40 -0.09 -19.97
N LYS A 68 -11.22 1.16 -19.51
CA LYS A 68 -10.05 1.59 -18.75
C LYS A 68 -9.96 0.83 -17.42
N ALA A 69 -11.06 0.74 -16.69
CA ALA A 69 -11.13 -0.01 -15.43
C ALA A 69 -10.72 -1.48 -15.63
N ARG A 70 -11.25 -2.14 -16.68
CA ARG A 70 -10.92 -3.53 -17.01
C ARG A 70 -9.44 -3.69 -17.33
N SER A 71 -8.85 -2.78 -18.10
CA SER A 71 -7.42 -2.81 -18.45
C SER A 71 -6.54 -2.76 -17.20
N LEU A 72 -6.80 -1.79 -16.31
CA LEU A 72 -6.08 -1.63 -15.04
C LEU A 72 -6.24 -2.86 -14.15
N VAL A 73 -7.47 -3.33 -13.94
CA VAL A 73 -7.74 -4.52 -13.09
C VAL A 73 -7.09 -5.78 -13.65
N ARG A 74 -6.96 -5.93 -14.98
CA ARG A 74 -6.25 -7.07 -15.58
C ARG A 74 -4.75 -7.04 -15.28
N GLN A 75 -4.15 -5.87 -15.13
CA GLN A 75 -2.75 -5.72 -14.73
C GLN A 75 -2.53 -6.04 -13.24
N ILE A 76 -3.57 -5.94 -12.39
CA ILE A 76 -3.43 -6.13 -10.94
C ILE A 76 -3.75 -7.56 -10.50
N GLU A 77 -2.97 -8.09 -9.57
CA GLU A 77 -3.31 -9.25 -8.75
C GLU A 77 -3.42 -8.84 -7.29
N PHE A 78 -4.63 -8.89 -6.72
CA PHE A 78 -4.83 -8.56 -5.31
C PHE A 78 -4.48 -9.75 -4.42
N ARG A 79 -3.67 -9.50 -3.39
CA ARG A 79 -3.35 -10.43 -2.33
C ARG A 79 -3.71 -9.77 -0.99
N TYR A 80 -4.90 -10.10 -0.49
CA TYR A 80 -5.36 -9.54 0.77
C TYR A 80 -4.63 -10.19 1.94
N THR A 81 -4.26 -9.39 2.95
CA THR A 81 -3.85 -9.95 4.24
C THR A 81 -5.02 -10.71 4.88
N PRO A 82 -4.77 -11.65 5.80
CA PRO A 82 -5.84 -12.25 6.58
C PRO A 82 -6.73 -11.21 7.26
N ILE A 83 -7.99 -11.57 7.51
CA ILE A 83 -8.91 -10.75 8.32
C ILE A 83 -8.28 -10.62 9.72
N HIS A 84 -8.21 -9.39 10.23
CA HIS A 84 -7.47 -9.00 11.46
C HIS A 84 -5.94 -9.18 11.39
N GLY A 85 -5.38 -9.51 10.23
CA GLY A 85 -3.95 -9.66 9.99
C GLY A 85 -3.30 -8.45 9.32
N SER A 86 -3.83 -7.23 9.53
CA SER A 86 -3.34 -6.03 8.84
C SER A 86 -1.88 -5.72 9.19
N TRP A 87 -1.41 -6.14 10.37
CA TRP A 87 -0.01 -6.07 10.79
C TRP A 87 0.99 -6.78 9.86
N LEU A 88 0.51 -7.66 8.96
CA LEU A 88 1.32 -8.27 7.90
C LEU A 88 1.50 -7.35 6.67
N ASN A 89 0.79 -6.23 6.60
CA ASN A 89 0.88 -5.27 5.53
C ASN A 89 2.12 -4.38 5.73
N ILE A 90 3.13 -4.58 4.88
CA ILE A 90 4.40 -3.86 4.98
C ILE A 90 4.22 -2.34 4.86
N ALA A 91 3.17 -1.88 4.17
CA ALA A 91 2.87 -0.46 4.09
C ALA A 91 2.55 0.17 5.46
N GLU A 92 2.07 -0.60 6.44
CA GLU A 92 1.86 -0.12 7.82
C GLU A 92 3.18 0.17 8.54
N ASN A 93 4.23 -0.63 8.30
CA ASN A 93 5.57 -0.37 8.84
C ASN A 93 6.17 0.94 8.31
N GLU A 94 5.98 1.20 7.01
CA GLU A 94 6.40 2.46 6.39
C GLU A 94 5.60 3.65 6.93
N LEU A 95 4.29 3.49 7.12
CA LEU A 95 3.45 4.51 7.74
C LEU A 95 3.89 4.84 9.18
N SER A 96 4.16 3.82 9.99
CA SER A 96 4.67 3.97 11.36
C SER A 96 6.03 4.67 11.40
N THR A 97 6.93 4.31 10.48
CA THR A 97 8.26 4.92 10.38
C THR A 97 8.17 6.38 9.94
N MET A 98 7.41 6.67 8.89
CA MET A 98 7.15 8.02 8.43
C MET A 98 6.49 8.87 9.52
N THR A 99 5.50 8.33 10.23
CA THR A 99 4.83 9.06 11.30
C THR A 99 5.83 9.49 12.37
N ARG A 100 6.67 8.57 12.87
CA ARG A 100 7.68 8.87 13.88
C ARG A 100 8.75 9.85 13.41
N GLN A 101 9.19 9.74 12.16
CA GLN A 101 10.31 10.53 11.63
C GLN A 101 9.89 11.89 11.06
N CYS A 102 8.66 11.98 10.52
CA CYS A 102 8.22 13.13 9.73
C CYS A 102 7.07 13.90 10.40
N ILE A 103 6.23 13.26 11.23
CA ILE A 103 4.99 13.85 11.75
C ILE A 103 5.04 14.08 13.27
N THR A 104 5.52 13.11 14.05
CA THR A 104 5.51 13.17 15.51
C THR A 104 6.20 14.45 16.02
N GLY A 105 5.51 15.17 16.92
CA GLY A 105 6.01 16.43 17.49
C GLY A 105 5.87 17.65 16.59
N ARG A 106 5.26 17.53 15.40
CA ARG A 106 5.08 18.63 14.44
C ARG A 106 3.61 18.94 14.23
N ARG A 107 3.30 20.22 14.00
CA ARG A 107 1.97 20.68 13.54
C ARG A 107 2.11 21.18 12.11
N PHE A 108 1.08 20.92 11.30
CA PHE A 108 1.03 21.33 9.90
C PHE A 108 -0.14 22.28 9.71
N GLU A 109 0.11 23.54 9.32
CA GLU A 109 -0.97 24.51 9.09
C GLU A 109 -1.77 24.26 7.80
N SER A 110 -1.28 23.40 6.90
CA SER A 110 -1.96 23.09 5.65
C SER A 110 -1.64 21.68 5.13
N ILE A 111 -2.58 21.12 4.37
CA ILE A 111 -2.35 19.86 3.65
C ILE A 111 -1.20 19.99 2.63
N ARG A 112 -0.98 21.18 2.06
CA ARG A 112 0.14 21.45 1.15
C ARG A 112 1.47 21.25 1.86
N ARG A 113 1.62 21.75 3.09
CA ARG A 113 2.84 21.57 3.89
C ARG A 113 3.04 20.10 4.24
N LEU A 114 1.99 19.39 4.66
CA LEU A 114 2.09 17.96 4.95
C LEU A 114 2.50 17.15 3.71
N ARG A 115 1.93 17.45 2.52
CA ARG A 115 2.35 16.83 1.25
C ARG A 115 3.84 17.05 0.98
N ALA A 116 4.31 18.28 1.06
CA ALA A 116 5.72 18.59 0.79
C ALA A 116 6.66 17.82 1.74
N GLU A 117 6.32 17.75 3.02
CA GLU A 117 7.12 17.12 4.06
C GLU A 117 7.16 15.59 3.93
N THR A 118 6.00 14.96 3.76
CA THR A 118 5.91 13.51 3.48
C THR A 118 6.60 13.12 2.17
N GLN A 119 6.56 13.99 1.14
CA GLN A 119 7.26 13.75 -0.11
C GLN A 119 8.78 13.89 0.05
N ALA A 120 9.26 14.90 0.79
CA ALA A 120 10.67 15.05 1.11
C ALA A 120 11.20 13.85 1.90
N TRP A 121 10.44 13.39 2.91
CA TRP A 121 10.76 12.17 3.66
C TRP A 121 10.82 10.93 2.76
N SER A 122 9.83 10.75 1.87
CA SER A 122 9.80 9.60 0.95
C SER A 122 11.02 9.61 0.01
N LYS A 123 11.39 10.78 -0.52
CA LYS A 123 12.57 10.96 -1.40
C LYS A 123 13.87 10.65 -0.66
N ASP A 124 14.06 11.18 0.55
CA ASP A 124 15.26 10.89 1.36
C ASP A 124 15.37 9.40 1.70
N SER A 125 14.26 8.79 2.12
CA SER A 125 14.21 7.37 2.47
C SER A 125 14.51 6.46 1.27
N ASN A 126 13.96 6.80 0.09
CA ASN A 126 14.26 6.10 -1.15
C ASN A 126 15.72 6.28 -1.57
N ARG A 127 16.32 7.47 -1.42
CA ARG A 127 17.74 7.67 -1.74
C ARG A 127 18.65 6.84 -0.85
N LYS A 128 18.31 6.69 0.43
CA LYS A 128 19.06 5.87 1.39
C LYS A 128 18.91 4.35 1.16
N GLN A 129 17.97 3.93 0.30
CA GLN A 129 17.71 2.52 -0.03
C GLN A 129 17.59 1.60 1.20
N ARG A 130 17.06 2.13 2.31
CA ARG A 130 16.80 1.30 3.50
C ARG A 130 15.63 0.37 3.20
N GLY A 131 15.89 -0.93 3.15
CA GLY A 131 14.87 -1.95 2.99
C GLY A 131 14.13 -2.25 4.29
N VAL A 132 12.99 -2.92 4.18
CA VAL A 132 12.32 -3.51 5.33
C VAL A 132 12.99 -4.84 5.64
N ASP A 133 13.58 -4.95 6.83
CA ASP A 133 14.11 -6.22 7.33
C ASP A 133 12.93 -7.09 7.81
N TRP A 134 12.45 -7.95 6.91
CA TRP A 134 11.27 -8.76 7.16
C TRP A 134 11.63 -10.07 7.87
N GLN A 135 11.25 -10.17 9.14
CA GLN A 135 11.59 -11.32 9.99
C GLN A 135 10.49 -12.39 10.08
N PHE A 136 9.28 -12.13 9.58
CA PHE A 136 8.15 -13.07 9.71
C PHE A 136 8.17 -14.13 8.60
N LYS A 137 8.56 -15.36 8.95
CA LYS A 137 8.77 -16.45 7.99
C LYS A 137 7.50 -17.25 7.75
N VAL A 138 7.51 -18.07 6.69
CA VAL A 138 6.41 -18.99 6.36
C VAL A 138 6.15 -19.97 7.51
N GLN A 139 7.20 -20.43 8.20
CA GLN A 139 7.08 -21.29 9.37
C GLN A 139 6.31 -20.60 10.51
N ASP A 140 6.60 -19.32 10.78
CA ASP A 140 5.88 -18.53 11.78
C ASP A 140 4.41 -18.37 11.39
N ALA A 141 4.14 -18.17 10.09
CA ALA A 141 2.78 -18.10 9.57
C ALA A 141 2.00 -19.41 9.82
N ARG A 142 2.62 -20.58 9.62
CA ARG A 142 1.97 -21.88 9.89
C ARG A 142 1.59 -22.06 11.35
N MET A 143 2.39 -21.52 12.26
CA MET A 143 2.09 -21.56 13.70
C MET A 143 1.05 -20.51 14.10
N LYS A 144 1.29 -19.24 13.76
CA LYS A 144 0.43 -18.12 14.19
C LYS A 144 -0.92 -18.07 13.47
N LEU A 145 -0.98 -18.52 12.22
CA LEU A 145 -2.19 -18.52 11.39
C LEU A 145 -2.74 -19.93 11.18
N LYS A 146 -2.55 -20.83 12.16
CA LYS A 146 -2.95 -22.25 12.08
C LYS A 146 -4.38 -22.47 11.59
N SER A 147 -5.31 -21.56 11.90
CA SER A 147 -6.70 -21.62 11.45
C SER A 147 -6.89 -21.46 9.94
N LEU A 148 -5.94 -20.83 9.23
CA LEU A 148 -5.99 -20.59 7.79
C LEU A 148 -5.39 -21.73 6.97
N TYR A 149 -4.61 -22.62 7.59
CA TYR A 149 -3.98 -23.74 6.90
C TYR A 149 -4.92 -24.96 6.87
N PRO A 150 -4.96 -25.70 5.74
CA PRO A 150 -5.75 -26.93 5.64
C PRO A 150 -5.34 -27.92 6.74
N LYS A 151 -6.32 -28.44 7.48
CA LYS A 151 -6.11 -29.57 8.38
C LYS A 151 -6.09 -30.84 7.54
N ILE A 152 -4.90 -31.35 7.26
CA ILE A 152 -4.76 -32.66 6.62
C ILE A 152 -5.18 -33.70 7.65
N LYS A 153 -6.33 -34.34 7.47
CA LYS A 153 -6.70 -35.53 8.25
C LYS A 153 -5.82 -36.67 7.73
N THR A 154 -5.02 -37.23 8.63
CA THR A 154 -4.29 -38.49 8.38
C THR A 154 -5.19 -39.64 8.79
#